data_AF-D4U2G4-F1
#
_entry.id   AF-D4U2G4-F1
#
_cell.length_a   1.000
_cell.length_b   1.000
_cell.length_c   1.000
_cell.angle_alpha   90.00
_cell.angle_beta   90.00
_cell.angle_gamma   90.00
#
_symmetry.space_group_name_H-M   'P 1'
#
loop_
_entity.id
_entity.type
_entity.pdbx_description
1 polymer ?
#
loop_
_entity_poly.entity_id
_entity_poly.type
_entity_poly.pdbx_seq_one_letter_code
_entity_poly.pdbx_strand_id
1 'polypeptide(L)'
;MSAVGNEAVSADPQLNTQEPSRAQIKRWRKHLAEERMEARTYRDLSERRTGEERAVLLQLEEAERRHEEYWLARLGDHALPAPKPPLRTRAASVLAHLFGTIFILAMAQRAEQRSARDVDDDVPAHMQADEHIHAEVIRSLAAKSRETLAGTFRAAVFGANDGLVSNLALVLGVAATGVEPHVVLLTGISGLLAGALSMGAGEWVSVRSQRELLDASIPDPDAHQAVPDLDVDANELALVFRARGESEEEAERHARQVFVRLAKPANGESGAIAVRAALGGSPESDGAGDQVGTPVKAALSSFCFFAAGAFFPLIPYLLGMTSLAAIVVAAVIVGVALLFTGGVVGILSGQSPAPRALRQLIVGYGAAGVTYLLGWLFGTSIA
;
A
#
# COMPACT_ATOMS: atom_id res chain seq x y z
N MET A 1 23.47 -28.34 -47.64
CA MET A 1 23.37 -27.21 -48.58
C MET A 1 21.88 -27.10 -48.91
N SER A 2 21.12 -26.07 -48.51
CA SER A 2 21.39 -24.63 -48.44
C SER A 2 20.52 -24.04 -47.32
N ALA A 3 21.10 -23.30 -46.38
CA ALA A 3 21.27 -21.83 -46.37
C ALA A 3 20.11 -21.11 -45.67
N VAL A 4 20.38 -20.79 -44.41
CA VAL A 4 19.63 -19.96 -43.47
C VAL A 4 19.53 -18.54 -44.02
N GLY A 5 18.30 -18.04 -44.19
CA GLY A 5 18.02 -16.63 -44.49
C GLY A 5 18.01 -15.83 -43.19
N ASN A 6 19.03 -15.00 -43.01
CA ASN A 6 19.20 -14.07 -41.90
C ASN A 6 18.41 -12.79 -42.24
N GLU A 7 17.21 -12.61 -41.68
CA GLU A 7 16.48 -11.34 -41.79
C GLU A 7 17.11 -10.33 -40.84
N ALA A 8 17.89 -9.42 -41.42
CA ALA A 8 18.49 -8.29 -40.73
C ALA A 8 17.39 -7.32 -40.27
N VAL A 9 17.41 -7.04 -38.97
CA VAL A 9 16.66 -5.96 -38.32
C VAL A 9 16.95 -4.65 -39.06
N SER A 10 15.91 -4.06 -39.63
CA SER A 10 15.93 -2.77 -40.30
C SER A 10 16.31 -1.67 -39.30
N ALA A 11 17.52 -1.13 -39.43
CA ALA A 11 17.95 0.08 -38.75
C ALA A 11 17.12 1.26 -39.27
N ASP A 12 16.45 1.96 -38.36
CA ASP A 12 15.66 3.15 -38.64
C ASP A 12 16.59 4.31 -39.08
N PRO A 13 16.52 4.81 -40.34
CA PRO A 13 17.47 5.78 -40.85
C PRO A 13 16.86 7.18 -40.86
N GLN A 14 17.05 7.94 -39.77
CA GLN A 14 16.95 9.42 -39.77
C GLN A 14 17.51 10.05 -38.47
N LEU A 15 18.82 9.95 -38.26
CA LEU A 15 19.52 10.89 -37.37
C LEU A 15 19.61 12.24 -38.09
N ASN A 16 18.74 13.16 -37.71
CA ASN A 16 18.64 14.51 -38.25
C ASN A 16 19.99 15.24 -38.08
N THR A 17 20.64 15.62 -39.18
CA THR A 17 22.03 16.15 -39.25
C THR A 17 22.15 17.63 -38.86
N GLN A 18 21.18 18.20 -38.15
CA GLN A 18 21.26 19.59 -37.66
C GLN A 18 21.87 19.62 -36.26
N GLU A 19 22.83 20.54 -36.03
CA GLU A 19 23.37 20.77 -34.70
C GLU A 19 22.23 21.12 -33.71
N PRO A 20 22.15 20.44 -32.56
CA PRO A 20 21.04 20.61 -31.63
C PRO A 20 21.07 21.99 -30.98
N SER A 21 19.91 22.62 -30.88
CA SER A 21 19.78 23.91 -30.20
C SER A 21 20.14 23.79 -28.71
N ARG A 22 20.56 24.91 -28.08
CA ARG A 22 20.79 24.94 -26.61
C ARG A 22 19.58 24.49 -25.80
N ALA A 23 18.37 24.76 -26.29
CA ALA A 23 17.13 24.32 -25.65
C ALA A 23 16.96 22.80 -25.73
N GLN A 24 17.25 22.20 -26.88
CA GLN A 24 17.27 20.74 -27.08
C GLN A 24 18.31 20.07 -26.20
N ILE A 25 19.56 20.56 -26.21
CA ILE A 25 20.64 20.03 -25.36
C ILE A 25 20.22 20.06 -23.89
N LYS A 26 19.61 21.15 -23.42
CA LYS A 26 19.12 21.24 -22.03
C LYS A 26 18.02 20.22 -21.73
N ARG A 27 17.08 19.98 -22.66
CA ARG A 27 16.01 18.98 -22.51
C ARG A 27 16.57 17.56 -22.52
N TRP A 28 17.38 17.20 -23.50
CA TRP A 28 17.97 15.86 -23.61
C TRP A 28 18.87 15.55 -22.41
N ARG A 29 19.61 16.54 -21.89
CA ARG A 29 20.37 16.42 -20.64
C ARG A 29 19.46 16.16 -19.43
N LYS A 30 18.25 16.71 -19.40
CA LYS A 30 17.25 16.43 -18.36
C LYS A 30 16.74 14.99 -18.49
N HIS A 31 16.34 14.55 -19.69
CA HIS A 31 15.91 13.18 -19.96
C HIS A 31 16.99 12.16 -19.57
N LEU A 32 18.24 12.36 -20.01
CA LEU A 32 19.38 11.53 -19.64
C LEU A 32 19.58 11.40 -18.11
N ALA A 33 19.36 12.47 -17.35
CA ALA A 33 19.44 12.41 -15.88
C ALA A 33 18.24 11.68 -15.25
N GLU A 34 17.08 11.70 -15.89
CA GLU A 34 15.88 10.99 -15.45
C GLU A 34 16.04 9.48 -15.71
N GLU A 35 16.43 9.07 -16.92
CA GLU A 35 16.69 7.64 -17.25
C GLU A 35 17.69 7.00 -16.29
N ARG A 36 18.83 7.67 -16.08
CA ARG A 36 19.89 7.19 -15.17
C ARG A 36 19.41 7.02 -13.74
N MET A 37 18.51 7.87 -13.29
CA MET A 37 17.98 7.79 -11.93
C MET A 37 16.92 6.70 -11.83
N GLU A 38 16.08 6.53 -12.85
CA GLU A 38 15.07 5.47 -12.92
C GLU A 38 15.73 4.09 -12.97
N ALA A 39 16.75 3.91 -13.82
CA ALA A 39 17.56 2.69 -13.86
C ALA A 39 18.15 2.32 -12.49
N ARG A 40 18.80 3.28 -11.80
CA ARG A 40 19.34 3.06 -10.45
C ARG A 40 18.26 2.71 -9.45
N THR A 41 17.12 3.37 -9.54
CA THR A 41 16.00 3.17 -8.63
C THR A 41 15.41 1.76 -8.78
N TYR A 42 15.22 1.29 -10.02
CA TYR A 42 14.77 -0.08 -10.27
C TYR A 42 15.81 -1.10 -9.80
N ARG A 43 17.10 -0.81 -10.01
CA ARG A 43 18.19 -1.64 -9.50
C ARG A 43 18.12 -1.79 -7.98
N ASP A 44 18.08 -0.68 -7.24
CA ASP A 44 18.05 -0.67 -5.78
C ASP A 44 16.81 -1.39 -5.21
N LEU A 45 15.66 -1.26 -5.89
CA LEU A 45 14.44 -1.99 -5.52
C LEU A 45 14.58 -3.49 -5.79
N SER A 46 15.20 -3.88 -6.89
CA SER A 46 15.38 -5.29 -7.28
C SER A 46 16.23 -6.08 -6.27
N GLU A 47 17.20 -5.42 -5.63
CA GLU A 47 18.09 -6.04 -4.63
C GLU A 47 17.35 -6.47 -3.36
N ARG A 48 16.16 -5.92 -3.11
CA ARG A 48 15.31 -6.22 -1.95
C ARG A 48 14.12 -7.13 -2.28
N ARG A 49 14.07 -7.67 -3.50
CA ARG A 49 12.97 -8.50 -4.00
C ARG A 49 13.45 -9.88 -4.42
N THR A 50 12.52 -10.81 -4.55
CA THR A 50 12.76 -12.18 -4.99
C THR A 50 11.68 -12.60 -5.99
N GLY A 51 11.98 -13.63 -6.80
CA GLY A 51 11.01 -14.16 -7.77
C GLY A 51 10.70 -13.19 -8.92
N GLU A 52 9.46 -13.21 -9.39
CA GLU A 52 9.01 -12.47 -10.57
C GLU A 52 9.13 -10.95 -10.42
N GLU A 53 8.84 -10.40 -9.23
CA GLU A 53 8.91 -8.94 -9.00
C GLU A 53 10.33 -8.41 -9.20
N ARG A 54 11.35 -9.18 -8.79
CA ARG A 54 12.75 -8.83 -9.04
C ARG A 54 13.06 -8.88 -10.54
N ALA A 55 12.56 -9.90 -11.24
CA ALA A 55 12.80 -10.04 -12.68
C ALA A 55 12.20 -8.87 -13.47
N VAL A 56 10.97 -8.44 -13.12
CA VAL A 56 10.32 -7.28 -13.72
C VAL A 56 11.12 -6.00 -13.47
N LEU A 57 11.58 -5.76 -12.24
CA LEU A 57 12.39 -4.56 -11.93
C LEU A 57 13.72 -4.54 -12.69
N LEU A 58 14.37 -5.68 -12.88
CA LEU A 58 15.60 -5.77 -13.68
C LEU A 58 15.33 -5.53 -15.18
N GLN A 59 14.18 -5.96 -15.70
CA GLN A 59 13.79 -5.66 -17.08
C GLN A 59 13.51 -4.18 -17.29
N LEU A 60 12.88 -3.52 -16.30
CA LEU A 60 12.70 -2.07 -16.31
C LEU A 60 14.04 -1.33 -16.23
N GLU A 61 14.98 -1.73 -15.37
CA GLU A 61 16.37 -1.18 -15.36
C GLU A 61 17.01 -1.25 -16.75
N GLU A 62 16.89 -2.40 -17.41
CA GLU A 62 17.48 -2.61 -18.73
C GLU A 62 16.79 -1.77 -19.81
N ALA A 63 15.48 -1.53 -19.69
CA ALA A 63 14.77 -0.62 -20.58
C ALA A 63 15.26 0.83 -20.43
N GLU A 64 15.40 1.33 -19.20
CA GLU A 64 15.94 2.67 -18.97
C GLU A 64 17.39 2.82 -19.41
N ARG A 65 18.18 1.74 -19.41
CA ARG A 65 19.54 1.76 -20.00
C ARG A 65 19.51 1.95 -21.51
N ARG A 66 18.56 1.34 -22.22
CA ARG A 66 18.38 1.58 -23.67
C ARG A 66 17.97 3.03 -23.94
N HIS A 67 17.12 3.61 -23.08
CA HIS A 67 16.78 5.03 -23.16
C HIS A 67 18.00 5.92 -22.87
N GLU A 68 18.83 5.57 -21.88
CA GLU A 68 20.10 6.26 -21.61
C GLU A 68 21.01 6.26 -22.86
N GLU A 69 21.20 5.10 -23.49
CA GLU A 69 22.03 4.95 -24.69
C GLU A 69 21.54 5.83 -25.85
N TYR A 70 20.21 5.89 -26.04
CA TYR A 70 19.60 6.77 -27.03
C TYR A 70 19.95 8.24 -26.78
N TRP A 71 19.82 8.73 -25.54
CA TRP A 71 20.14 10.12 -25.21
C TRP A 71 21.65 10.40 -25.28
N LEU A 72 22.50 9.44 -24.92
CA LEU A 72 23.94 9.54 -25.07
C LEU A 72 24.35 9.67 -26.54
N ALA A 73 23.76 8.86 -27.42
CA ALA A 73 24.01 8.93 -28.86
C ALA A 73 23.59 10.29 -29.44
N ARG A 74 22.47 10.86 -28.95
CA ARG A 74 21.96 12.14 -29.43
C ARG A 74 22.69 13.37 -28.85
N LEU A 75 23.23 13.27 -27.63
CA LEU A 75 23.97 14.35 -26.98
C LEU A 75 25.44 14.42 -27.39
N GLY A 76 26.07 13.29 -27.76
CA GLY A 76 27.50 13.23 -28.10
C GLY A 76 28.37 13.91 -27.02
N ASP A 77 29.23 14.83 -27.45
CA ASP A 77 30.14 15.59 -26.57
C ASP A 77 29.41 16.46 -25.53
N HIS A 78 28.13 16.79 -25.76
CA HIS A 78 27.32 17.57 -24.83
C HIS A 78 26.75 16.74 -23.66
N ALA A 79 26.99 15.44 -23.62
CA ALA A 79 26.53 14.55 -22.55
C ALA A 79 27.26 14.79 -21.22
N LEU A 80 28.49 15.33 -21.26
CA LEU A 80 29.34 15.54 -20.10
C LEU A 80 29.40 17.03 -19.67
N PRO A 81 29.64 17.31 -18.38
CA PRO A 81 29.54 16.39 -17.25
C PRO A 81 28.08 15.97 -17.01
N ALA A 82 27.86 14.77 -16.49
CA ALA A 82 26.51 14.27 -16.21
C ALA A 82 25.73 15.27 -15.32
N PRO A 83 24.54 15.72 -15.74
CA PRO A 83 23.74 16.64 -14.94
C PRO A 83 23.34 15.98 -13.61
N LYS A 84 23.41 16.75 -12.52
CA LYS A 84 22.89 16.28 -11.23
C LYS A 84 21.37 16.13 -11.34
N PRO A 85 20.78 15.00 -10.88
CA PRO A 85 19.34 14.87 -10.84
C PRO A 85 18.74 15.95 -9.94
N PRO A 86 17.54 16.47 -10.27
CA PRO A 86 16.92 17.53 -9.49
C PRO A 86 16.66 17.10 -8.03
N LEU A 87 16.61 18.05 -7.10
CA LEU A 87 16.51 17.78 -5.64
C LEU A 87 15.32 16.86 -5.29
N ARG A 88 14.17 17.07 -5.95
CA ARG A 88 12.97 16.22 -5.82
C ARG A 88 13.23 14.75 -6.15
N THR A 89 14.07 14.50 -7.13
CA THR A 89 14.43 13.17 -7.62
C THR A 89 15.41 12.47 -6.66
N ARG A 90 16.31 13.23 -6.03
CA ARG A 90 17.21 12.72 -4.99
C ARG A 90 16.46 12.38 -3.71
N ALA A 91 15.50 13.22 -3.30
CA ALA A 91 14.63 12.94 -2.17
C ALA A 91 13.82 11.66 -2.39
N ALA A 92 13.31 11.44 -3.61
CA ALA A 92 12.64 10.20 -3.99
C ALA A 92 13.55 8.98 -3.79
N SER A 93 14.78 8.99 -4.32
CA SER A 93 15.73 7.86 -4.16
C SER A 93 16.07 7.55 -2.68
N VAL A 94 16.18 8.55 -1.80
CA VAL A 94 16.36 8.32 -0.35
C VAL A 94 15.11 7.67 0.27
N LEU A 95 13.92 8.10 -0.13
CA LEU A 95 12.67 7.48 0.30
C LEU A 95 12.53 6.05 -0.24
N ALA A 96 13.07 5.75 -1.42
CA ALA A 96 13.16 4.38 -1.96
C ALA A 96 13.96 3.47 -1.06
N HIS A 97 15.13 3.95 -0.62
CA HIS A 97 16.01 3.23 0.28
C HIS A 97 15.41 3.02 1.67
N LEU A 98 14.58 3.94 2.15
CA LEU A 98 13.96 3.85 3.47
C LEU A 98 12.66 3.05 3.49
N PHE A 99 11.87 3.09 2.41
CA PHE A 99 10.48 2.62 2.45
C PHE A 99 10.10 1.52 1.44
N GLY A 100 11.05 1.02 0.61
CA GLY A 100 10.88 -0.20 -0.18
C GLY A 100 9.58 -0.24 -1.01
N THR A 101 8.61 -1.07 -0.61
CA THR A 101 7.29 -1.23 -1.27
C THR A 101 6.49 0.08 -1.40
N ILE A 102 6.57 0.94 -0.39
CA ILE A 102 5.88 2.25 -0.37
C ILE A 102 6.42 3.17 -1.47
N PHE A 103 7.66 2.94 -1.88
CA PHE A 103 8.27 3.74 -2.93
C PHE A 103 7.82 3.33 -4.34
N ILE A 104 7.52 2.05 -4.59
CA ILE A 104 6.85 1.61 -5.83
C ILE A 104 5.51 2.35 -5.97
N LEU A 105 4.81 2.57 -4.87
CA LEU A 105 3.56 3.34 -4.83
C LEU A 105 3.77 4.82 -5.17
N ALA A 106 4.83 5.44 -4.63
CA ALA A 106 5.22 6.80 -4.99
C ALA A 106 5.63 6.93 -6.47
N MET A 107 6.28 5.90 -7.05
CA MET A 107 6.61 5.88 -8.48
C MET A 107 5.36 5.78 -9.36
N ALA A 108 4.38 4.94 -8.99
CA ALA A 108 3.12 4.85 -9.72
C ALA A 108 2.41 6.20 -9.83
N GLN A 109 2.36 6.97 -8.73
CA GLN A 109 1.79 8.32 -8.73
C GLN A 109 2.55 9.29 -9.65
N ARG A 110 3.87 9.17 -9.70
CA ARG A 110 4.71 10.00 -10.57
C ARG A 110 4.51 9.66 -12.04
N ALA A 111 4.36 8.38 -12.36
CA ALA A 111 4.08 7.91 -13.72
C ALA A 111 2.75 8.47 -14.23
N GLU A 112 1.71 8.49 -13.39
CA GLU A 112 0.41 9.12 -13.72
C GLU A 112 0.54 10.62 -14.01
N GLN A 113 1.36 11.35 -13.24
CA GLN A 113 1.57 12.80 -13.43
C GLN A 113 2.41 13.14 -14.66
N ARG A 114 3.29 12.23 -15.12
CA ARG A 114 4.14 12.40 -16.30
C ARG A 114 3.39 12.10 -17.59
N SER A 115 2.61 11.02 -17.62
CA SER A 115 1.80 10.62 -18.78
C SER A 115 0.81 11.69 -19.25
N ALA A 116 0.50 12.68 -18.40
CA ALA A 116 -0.40 13.78 -18.73
C ALA A 116 0.31 15.05 -19.26
N ARG A 117 1.65 15.12 -19.29
CA ARG A 117 2.37 16.39 -19.46
C ARG A 117 3.47 16.44 -20.54
N ASP A 118 4.07 15.33 -20.93
CA ASP A 118 5.23 15.36 -21.83
C ASP A 118 4.94 14.58 -23.13
N VAL A 119 4.44 15.29 -24.15
CA VAL A 119 4.63 14.88 -25.55
C VAL A 119 5.80 15.72 -26.05
N ASP A 120 7.00 15.13 -26.10
CA ASP A 120 8.20 15.77 -26.63
C ASP A 120 8.48 15.19 -28.01
N ASP A 121 8.41 16.03 -29.05
CA ASP A 121 8.61 15.64 -30.45
C ASP A 121 10.01 15.03 -30.70
N ASP A 122 10.98 15.29 -29.80
CA ASP A 122 12.32 14.71 -29.88
C ASP A 122 12.37 13.24 -29.38
N VAL A 123 11.32 12.70 -28.77
CA VAL A 123 11.28 11.32 -28.24
C VAL A 123 10.69 10.37 -29.30
N PRO A 124 11.37 9.26 -29.66
CA PRO A 124 10.82 8.29 -30.62
C PRO A 124 9.50 7.68 -30.15
N ALA A 125 8.60 7.37 -31.09
CA ALA A 125 7.30 6.78 -30.79
C ALA A 125 7.40 5.46 -30.01
N HIS A 126 8.43 4.64 -30.27
CA HIS A 126 8.65 3.39 -29.52
C HIS A 126 9.02 3.67 -28.05
N MET A 127 9.86 4.68 -27.79
CA MET A 127 10.24 5.06 -26.42
C MET A 127 9.04 5.66 -25.67
N GLN A 128 8.20 6.45 -26.35
CA GLN A 128 6.95 6.93 -25.76
C GLN A 128 6.00 5.76 -25.41
N ALA A 129 5.93 4.74 -26.26
CA ALA A 129 5.15 3.53 -25.98
C ALA A 129 5.73 2.73 -24.81
N ASP A 130 7.05 2.55 -24.76
CA ASP A 130 7.75 1.91 -23.64
C ASP A 130 7.43 2.61 -22.31
N GLU A 131 7.47 3.95 -22.27
CA GLU A 131 7.11 4.75 -21.09
C GLU A 131 5.65 4.53 -20.63
N HIS A 132 4.70 4.40 -21.56
CA HIS A 132 3.31 4.09 -21.22
C HIS A 132 3.16 2.69 -20.61
N ILE A 133 3.87 1.70 -21.14
CA ILE A 133 3.86 0.32 -20.62
C ILE A 133 4.60 0.23 -19.28
N HIS A 134 5.75 0.91 -19.13
CA HIS A 134 6.47 1.04 -17.87
C HIS A 134 5.54 1.57 -16.78
N ALA A 135 4.78 2.62 -17.08
CA ALA A 135 3.79 3.18 -16.16
C ALA A 135 2.73 2.15 -15.73
N GLU A 136 2.24 1.29 -16.64
CA GLU A 136 1.27 0.24 -16.32
C GLU A 136 1.86 -0.89 -15.48
N VAL A 137 3.08 -1.32 -15.78
CA VAL A 137 3.82 -2.31 -14.98
C VAL A 137 4.00 -1.80 -13.55
N ILE A 138 4.41 -0.55 -13.38
CA ILE A 138 4.55 0.06 -12.07
C ILE A 138 3.19 0.18 -11.36
N ARG A 139 2.10 0.52 -12.07
CA ARG A 139 0.73 0.52 -11.50
C ARG A 139 0.30 -0.86 -11.02
N SER A 140 0.64 -1.92 -11.75
CA SER A 140 0.32 -3.31 -11.38
C SER A 140 1.12 -3.79 -10.18
N LEU A 141 2.44 -3.51 -10.13
CA LEU A 141 3.27 -3.78 -8.95
C LEU A 141 2.79 -3.01 -7.72
N ALA A 142 2.35 -1.76 -7.92
CA ALA A 142 1.72 -0.95 -6.90
C ALA A 142 0.37 -1.54 -6.43
N ALA A 143 -0.48 -2.04 -7.32
CA ALA A 143 -1.76 -2.64 -6.95
C ALA A 143 -1.57 -3.85 -6.03
N LYS A 144 -0.70 -4.80 -6.42
CA LYS A 144 -0.34 -5.96 -5.62
C LYS A 144 0.26 -5.58 -4.26
N SER A 145 1.12 -4.56 -4.27
CA SER A 145 1.70 -4.00 -3.03
C SER A 145 0.64 -3.41 -2.09
N ARG A 146 -0.37 -2.70 -2.62
CA ARG A 146 -1.49 -2.17 -1.82
C ARG A 146 -2.32 -3.28 -1.20
N GLU A 147 -2.60 -4.33 -1.96
CA GLU A 147 -3.37 -5.49 -1.49
C GLU A 147 -2.68 -6.16 -0.29
N THR A 148 -1.37 -6.41 -0.40
CA THR A 148 -0.59 -6.98 0.72
C THR A 148 -0.54 -6.04 1.93
N LEU A 149 -0.47 -4.72 1.71
CA LEU A 149 -0.39 -3.74 2.78
C LEU A 149 -1.74 -3.43 3.43
N ALA A 150 -2.86 -3.57 2.72
CA ALA A 150 -4.16 -3.01 3.11
C ALA A 150 -4.63 -3.42 4.52
N GLY A 151 -4.40 -4.66 4.94
CA GLY A 151 -4.81 -5.14 6.27
C GLY A 151 -3.96 -4.55 7.41
N THR A 152 -2.63 -4.76 7.37
CA THR A 152 -1.72 -4.37 8.46
C THR A 152 -1.45 -2.86 8.48
N PHE A 153 -1.40 -2.23 7.31
CA PHE A 153 -1.10 -0.81 7.17
C PHE A 153 -2.24 0.08 7.70
N ARG A 154 -3.50 -0.33 7.45
CA ARG A 154 -4.67 0.37 7.99
C ARG A 154 -4.58 0.42 9.51
N ALA A 155 -4.44 -0.72 10.17
CA ALA A 155 -4.32 -0.78 11.63
C ALA A 155 -3.17 0.11 12.16
N ALA A 156 -2.00 0.06 11.51
CA ALA A 156 -0.83 0.83 11.93
C ALA A 156 -1.02 2.35 11.84
N VAL A 157 -1.43 2.85 10.67
CA VAL A 157 -1.51 4.30 10.45
C VAL A 157 -2.74 4.92 11.10
N PHE A 158 -3.88 4.21 11.10
CA PHE A 158 -5.03 4.68 11.85
C PHE A 158 -4.76 4.65 13.35
N GLY A 159 -4.04 3.65 13.88
CA GLY A 159 -3.65 3.61 15.29
C GLY A 159 -2.73 4.75 15.69
N ALA A 160 -1.64 4.96 14.96
CA ALA A 160 -0.73 6.08 15.24
C ALA A 160 -1.43 7.43 15.14
N ASN A 161 -2.28 7.60 14.13
CA ASN A 161 -3.02 8.84 13.96
C ASN A 161 -4.07 9.06 15.05
N ASP A 162 -4.79 8.02 15.47
CA ASP A 162 -5.77 8.12 16.54
C ASP A 162 -5.10 8.45 17.86
N GLY A 163 -3.95 7.83 18.17
CA GLY A 163 -3.13 8.18 19.33
C GLY A 163 -2.64 9.63 19.29
N LEU A 164 -2.14 10.10 18.14
CA LEU A 164 -1.69 11.49 17.95
C LEU A 164 -2.81 12.49 18.25
N VAL A 165 -3.98 12.29 17.64
CA VAL A 165 -5.11 13.23 17.74
C VAL A 165 -5.77 13.16 19.11
N SER A 166 -6.13 11.96 19.57
CA SER A 166 -6.87 11.78 20.83
C SER A 166 -6.07 12.25 22.04
N ASN A 167 -4.78 11.93 22.11
CA ASN A 167 -3.97 12.30 23.27
C ASN A 167 -3.52 13.76 23.20
N LEU A 168 -3.31 14.34 22.01
CA LEU A 168 -3.13 15.80 21.87
C LEU A 168 -4.37 16.53 22.38
N ALA A 169 -5.56 16.13 21.94
CA ALA A 169 -6.81 16.75 22.33
C ALA A 169 -7.03 16.67 23.86
N LEU A 170 -6.81 15.50 24.45
CA LEU A 170 -6.90 15.31 25.90
C LEU A 170 -5.94 16.24 26.66
N VAL A 171 -4.66 16.23 26.28
CA VAL A 171 -3.60 16.99 26.95
C VAL A 171 -3.82 18.50 26.82
N LEU A 172 -4.24 18.98 25.64
CA LEU A 172 -4.55 20.39 25.42
C LEU A 172 -5.80 20.82 26.19
N GLY A 173 -6.84 19.99 26.22
CA GLY A 173 -8.05 20.27 27.00
C GLY A 173 -7.75 20.40 28.49
N VAL A 174 -6.95 19.48 29.05
CA VAL A 174 -6.57 19.57 30.46
C VAL A 174 -5.61 20.73 30.71
N ALA A 175 -4.61 20.96 29.86
CA ALA A 175 -3.70 22.09 30.02
C ALA A 175 -4.43 23.45 29.95
N ALA A 176 -5.51 23.56 29.17
CA ALA A 176 -6.30 24.78 29.03
C ALA A 176 -7.05 25.18 30.31
N THR A 177 -7.24 24.26 31.26
CA THR A 177 -7.86 24.57 32.56
C THR A 177 -6.92 25.32 33.50
N GLY A 178 -5.60 25.34 33.19
CA GLY A 178 -4.58 25.98 34.03
C GLY A 178 -4.02 25.09 35.15
N VAL A 179 -4.33 23.79 35.17
CA VAL A 179 -3.76 22.84 36.14
C VAL A 179 -2.25 22.70 36.02
N GLU A 180 -1.62 22.15 37.06
CA GLU A 180 -0.18 21.94 37.09
C GLU A 180 0.30 20.95 36.00
N PRO A 181 1.51 21.15 35.44
CA PRO A 181 2.06 20.30 34.37
C PRO A 181 2.12 18.80 34.72
N HIS A 182 2.31 18.47 36.01
CA HIS A 182 2.36 17.08 36.45
C HIS A 182 0.99 16.38 36.30
N VAL A 183 -0.11 17.13 36.49
CA VAL A 183 -1.48 16.63 36.29
C VAL A 183 -1.70 16.38 34.80
N VAL A 184 -1.30 17.33 33.94
CA VAL A 184 -1.38 17.18 32.48
C VAL A 184 -0.64 15.94 32.01
N LEU A 185 0.58 15.71 32.51
CA LEU A 185 1.39 14.55 32.16
C LEU A 185 0.75 13.24 32.63
N LEU A 186 0.26 13.19 33.88
CA LEU A 186 -0.42 12.00 34.41
C LEU A 186 -1.68 11.68 33.61
N THR A 187 -2.47 12.69 33.24
CA THR A 187 -3.65 12.52 32.39
C THR A 187 -3.27 12.02 31.00
N GLY A 188 -2.21 12.58 30.40
CA GLY A 188 -1.73 12.15 29.09
C GLY A 188 -1.17 10.73 29.07
N ILE A 189 -0.47 10.29 30.12
CA ILE A 189 0.00 8.90 30.27
C ILE A 189 -1.20 7.95 30.48
N SER A 190 -2.16 8.36 31.30
CA SER A 190 -3.38 7.57 31.54
C SER A 190 -4.22 7.43 30.27
N GLY A 191 -4.39 8.51 29.51
CA GLY A 191 -5.07 8.53 28.21
C GLY A 191 -4.37 7.67 27.17
N LEU A 192 -3.03 7.73 27.11
CA LEU A 192 -2.22 6.86 26.27
C LEU A 192 -2.47 5.38 26.58
N LEU A 193 -2.34 4.98 27.85
CA LEU A 193 -2.51 3.58 28.26
C LEU A 193 -3.94 3.09 28.03
N ALA A 194 -4.94 3.87 28.46
CA ALA A 194 -6.34 3.54 28.30
C ALA A 194 -6.72 3.42 26.82
N GLY A 195 -6.29 4.38 25.99
CA GLY A 195 -6.53 4.37 24.55
C GLY A 195 -5.83 3.19 23.85
N ALA A 196 -4.56 2.93 24.16
CA ALA A 196 -3.81 1.84 23.56
C ALA A 196 -4.42 0.46 23.90
N LEU A 197 -4.80 0.25 25.17
CA LEU A 197 -5.47 -0.99 25.61
C LEU A 197 -6.83 -1.16 24.93
N SER A 198 -7.63 -0.09 24.88
CA SER A 198 -8.94 -0.09 24.21
C SER A 198 -8.80 -0.44 22.73
N MET A 199 -7.85 0.19 22.03
CA MET A 199 -7.61 -0.06 20.62
C MET A 199 -7.10 -1.49 20.35
N GLY A 200 -6.17 -1.98 21.17
CA GLY A 200 -5.69 -3.36 21.07
C GLY A 200 -6.80 -4.39 21.31
N ALA A 201 -7.63 -4.18 22.33
CA ALA A 201 -8.77 -5.04 22.61
C ALA A 201 -9.82 -5.00 21.47
N GLY A 202 -10.13 -3.81 20.95
CA GLY A 202 -11.05 -3.63 19.83
C GLY A 202 -10.59 -4.33 18.56
N GLU A 203 -9.31 -4.22 18.22
CA GLU A 203 -8.74 -4.92 17.06
C GLU A 203 -8.74 -6.45 17.25
N TRP A 204 -8.43 -6.93 18.45
CA TRP A 204 -8.50 -8.37 18.76
C TRP A 204 -9.91 -8.92 18.53
N VAL A 205 -10.93 -8.25 19.09
CA VAL A 205 -12.33 -8.65 18.94
C VAL A 205 -12.74 -8.59 17.48
N SER A 206 -12.38 -7.52 16.77
CA SER A 206 -12.71 -7.36 15.35
C SER A 206 -12.16 -8.49 14.48
N VAL A 207 -10.87 -8.80 14.61
CA VAL A 207 -10.21 -9.87 13.83
C VAL A 207 -10.71 -11.24 14.25
N ARG A 208 -10.97 -11.46 15.55
CA ARG A 208 -11.55 -12.71 16.05
C ARG A 208 -12.93 -12.95 15.47
N SER A 209 -13.81 -11.96 15.50
CA SER A 209 -15.16 -12.08 14.94
C SER A 209 -15.15 -12.25 13.42
N GLN A 210 -14.24 -11.58 12.70
CA GLN A 210 -14.07 -11.82 11.25
C GLN A 210 -13.70 -13.27 10.95
N ARG A 211 -12.80 -13.86 11.75
CA ARG A 211 -12.44 -15.28 11.63
C ARG A 211 -13.61 -16.19 11.96
N GLU A 212 -14.34 -15.92 13.03
CA GLU A 212 -15.52 -16.72 13.40
C GLU A 212 -16.60 -16.69 12.31
N LEU A 213 -16.78 -15.55 11.63
CA LEU A 213 -17.68 -15.43 10.47
C LEU A 213 -17.19 -16.22 9.25
N LEU A 214 -15.87 -16.19 8.99
CA LEU A 214 -15.27 -16.98 7.92
C LEU A 214 -15.37 -18.47 8.22
N ASP A 215 -15.05 -18.90 9.44
CA ASP A 215 -15.15 -20.28 9.90
C ASP A 215 -16.59 -20.80 9.79
N ALA A 216 -17.58 -19.96 10.14
CA ALA A 216 -19.00 -20.29 9.96
C ALA A 216 -19.42 -20.41 8.48
N SER A 217 -18.63 -19.87 7.55
CA SER A 217 -18.87 -19.95 6.11
C SER A 217 -18.17 -21.15 5.46
N ILE A 218 -17.33 -21.88 6.20
CA ILE A 218 -16.68 -23.10 5.71
C ILE A 218 -17.74 -24.21 5.68
N PRO A 219 -17.96 -24.88 4.53
CA PRO A 219 -18.86 -26.01 4.44
C PRO A 219 -18.49 -27.10 5.45
N ASP A 220 -19.49 -27.81 5.97
CA ASP A 220 -19.27 -28.92 6.89
C ASP A 220 -18.17 -29.85 6.35
N PRO A 221 -17.06 -30.01 7.10
CA PRO A 221 -15.91 -30.78 6.63
C PRO A 221 -16.27 -32.24 6.35
N ASP A 222 -17.35 -32.79 6.93
CA ASP A 222 -17.81 -34.16 6.68
C ASP A 222 -18.88 -34.25 5.59
N ALA A 223 -19.36 -33.13 5.03
CA ALA A 223 -20.38 -33.13 3.98
C ALA A 223 -19.98 -33.92 2.73
N HIS A 224 -18.68 -34.05 2.45
CA HIS A 224 -18.16 -34.86 1.34
C HIS A 224 -18.40 -36.36 1.54
N GLN A 225 -18.51 -36.84 2.79
CA GLN A 225 -18.75 -38.24 3.11
C GLN A 225 -20.20 -38.64 2.84
N ALA A 226 -21.13 -37.67 2.87
CA ALA A 226 -22.53 -37.90 2.57
C ALA A 226 -22.83 -37.97 1.05
N VAL A 227 -21.93 -37.47 0.20
CA VAL A 227 -22.17 -37.38 -1.26
C VAL A 227 -22.39 -38.72 -1.96
N PRO A 228 -21.68 -39.82 -1.63
CA PRO A 228 -21.97 -41.14 -2.20
C PRO A 228 -23.36 -41.69 -1.85
N ASP A 229 -23.93 -41.25 -0.72
CA ASP A 229 -25.24 -41.70 -0.23
C ASP A 229 -26.39 -40.78 -0.72
N LEU A 230 -26.06 -39.70 -1.44
CA LEU A 230 -27.07 -38.79 -2.00
C LEU A 230 -27.88 -39.49 -3.09
N ASP A 231 -29.19 -39.28 -3.04
CA ASP A 231 -30.09 -39.67 -4.12
C ASP A 231 -29.89 -38.72 -5.31
N VAL A 232 -29.29 -39.26 -6.38
CA VAL A 232 -28.99 -38.53 -7.61
C VAL A 232 -30.27 -38.01 -8.28
N ASP A 233 -31.40 -38.70 -8.10
CA ASP A 233 -32.69 -38.33 -8.67
C ASP A 233 -33.41 -37.26 -7.81
N ALA A 234 -32.98 -37.05 -6.56
CA ALA A 234 -33.53 -36.05 -5.63
C ALA A 234 -32.91 -34.65 -5.75
N ASN A 235 -31.91 -34.46 -6.62
CA ASN A 235 -31.29 -33.17 -6.96
C ASN A 235 -30.62 -32.40 -5.79
N GLU A 236 -30.35 -33.06 -4.66
CA GLU A 236 -29.88 -32.42 -3.43
C GLU A 236 -28.51 -31.73 -3.61
N LEU A 237 -27.63 -32.33 -4.41
CA LEU A 237 -26.31 -31.75 -4.71
C LEU A 237 -26.41 -30.49 -5.58
N ALA A 238 -27.37 -30.43 -6.50
CA ALA A 238 -27.58 -29.21 -7.30
C ALA A 238 -28.18 -28.08 -6.45
N LEU A 239 -28.99 -28.40 -5.42
CA LEU A 239 -29.48 -27.39 -4.46
C LEU A 239 -28.33 -26.70 -3.73
N VAL A 240 -27.26 -27.42 -3.39
CA VAL A 240 -26.04 -26.82 -2.78
C VAL A 240 -25.38 -25.82 -3.74
N PHE A 241 -25.23 -26.15 -5.03
CA PHE A 241 -24.63 -25.25 -6.02
C PHE A 241 -25.53 -24.04 -6.34
N ARG A 242 -26.85 -24.23 -6.40
CA ARG A 242 -27.83 -23.13 -6.52
C ARG A 242 -27.79 -22.19 -5.32
N ALA A 243 -27.70 -22.74 -4.10
CA ALA A 243 -27.58 -21.93 -2.88
C ALA A 243 -26.28 -21.10 -2.84
N ARG A 244 -25.26 -21.51 -3.59
CA ARG A 244 -23.99 -20.80 -3.79
C ARG A 244 -24.00 -19.80 -4.94
N GLY A 245 -25.14 -19.66 -5.64
CA GLY A 245 -25.35 -18.65 -6.68
C GLY A 245 -25.19 -19.14 -8.12
N GLU A 246 -25.02 -20.44 -8.37
CA GLU A 246 -25.03 -20.98 -9.73
C GLU A 246 -26.44 -20.93 -10.34
N SER A 247 -26.54 -20.72 -11.64
CA SER A 247 -27.82 -20.88 -12.35
C SER A 247 -28.28 -22.34 -12.31
N GLU A 248 -29.58 -22.58 -12.47
CA GLU A 248 -30.17 -23.92 -12.38
C GLU A 248 -29.50 -24.93 -13.34
N GLU A 249 -29.27 -24.53 -14.60
CA GLU A 249 -28.59 -25.36 -15.58
C GLU A 249 -27.11 -25.62 -15.25
N GLU A 250 -26.42 -24.65 -14.63
CA GLU A 250 -25.03 -24.79 -14.21
C GLU A 250 -24.89 -25.72 -13.02
N ALA A 251 -25.71 -25.53 -12.00
CA ALA A 251 -25.72 -26.30 -10.77
C ALA A 251 -26.00 -27.79 -11.04
N GLU A 252 -26.97 -28.09 -11.90
CA GLU A 252 -27.24 -29.48 -12.28
C GLU A 252 -26.10 -30.13 -13.05
N ARG A 253 -25.49 -29.38 -13.98
CA ARG A 253 -24.34 -29.87 -14.75
C ARG A 253 -23.16 -30.14 -13.83
N HIS A 254 -22.92 -29.24 -12.86
CA HIS A 254 -21.86 -29.37 -11.88
C HIS A 254 -22.09 -30.59 -10.98
N ALA A 255 -23.30 -30.77 -10.43
CA ALA A 255 -23.68 -31.95 -9.66
C ALA A 255 -23.43 -33.25 -10.43
N ARG A 256 -23.88 -33.34 -11.69
CA ARG A 256 -23.63 -34.51 -12.56
C ARG A 256 -22.13 -34.79 -12.76
N GLN A 257 -21.30 -33.76 -12.91
CA GLN A 257 -19.86 -33.93 -13.06
C GLN A 257 -19.20 -34.50 -11.79
N VAL A 258 -19.66 -34.10 -10.60
CA VAL A 258 -19.18 -34.65 -9.32
C VAL A 258 -19.54 -36.12 -9.19
N PHE A 259 -20.78 -36.51 -9.51
CA PHE A 259 -21.20 -37.92 -9.50
C PHE A 259 -20.45 -38.78 -10.52
N VAL A 260 -20.19 -38.29 -11.73
CA VAL A 260 -19.40 -39.02 -12.74
C VAL A 260 -17.96 -39.26 -12.28
N ARG A 261 -17.37 -38.32 -11.53
CA ARG A 261 -16.02 -38.50 -10.95
C ARG A 261 -16.01 -39.52 -9.81
N LEU A 262 -17.09 -39.58 -9.02
CA LEU A 262 -17.30 -40.55 -7.95
C LEU A 262 -17.57 -41.97 -8.44
N ALA A 263 -18.32 -42.13 -9.53
CA ALA A 263 -18.66 -43.43 -10.11
C ALA A 263 -17.47 -44.16 -10.76
N LYS A 264 -16.33 -43.46 -10.98
CA LYS A 264 -15.08 -44.10 -11.38
C LYS A 264 -14.46 -44.74 -10.14
N PRO A 265 -14.08 -46.04 -10.17
CA PRO A 265 -13.47 -46.69 -9.01
C PRO A 265 -12.14 -45.99 -8.69
N ALA A 266 -12.13 -45.19 -7.63
CA ALA A 266 -10.92 -44.60 -7.10
C ALA A 266 -10.21 -45.69 -6.27
N ASN A 267 -9.06 -46.13 -6.73
CA ASN A 267 -8.14 -46.88 -5.88
C ASN A 267 -7.57 -45.90 -4.84
N GLY A 268 -8.19 -45.83 -3.66
CA GLY A 268 -7.66 -45.09 -2.48
C GLY A 268 -8.12 -43.64 -2.29
N GLU A 269 -7.46 -42.94 -1.36
CA GLU A 269 -7.73 -41.59 -0.81
C GLU A 269 -8.01 -40.48 -1.86
N SER A 270 -7.63 -40.69 -3.12
CA SER A 270 -7.83 -39.76 -4.25
C SER A 270 -9.29 -39.42 -4.54
N GLY A 271 -10.24 -40.32 -4.26
CA GLY A 271 -11.68 -40.06 -4.46
C GLY A 271 -12.23 -39.00 -3.50
N ALA A 272 -11.88 -39.10 -2.22
CA ALA A 272 -12.29 -38.13 -1.19
C ALA A 272 -11.70 -36.73 -1.44
N ILE A 273 -10.47 -36.66 -1.94
CA ILE A 273 -9.81 -35.39 -2.31
C ILE A 273 -10.55 -34.70 -3.47
N ALA A 274 -10.97 -35.45 -4.49
CA ALA A 274 -11.69 -34.90 -5.64
C ALA A 274 -13.10 -34.38 -5.29
N VAL A 275 -13.79 -35.04 -4.36
CA VAL A 275 -15.11 -34.62 -3.85
C VAL A 275 -14.97 -33.40 -2.96
N ARG A 276 -13.99 -33.40 -2.04
CA ARG A 276 -13.70 -32.26 -1.18
C ARG A 276 -13.26 -31.03 -1.99
N ALA A 277 -12.57 -31.21 -3.12
CA ALA A 277 -12.20 -30.13 -4.04
C ALA A 277 -13.37 -29.63 -4.91
N ALA A 278 -14.43 -30.42 -5.08
CA ALA A 278 -15.64 -30.02 -5.82
C ALA A 278 -16.72 -29.42 -4.90
N LEU A 279 -16.74 -29.81 -3.62
CA LEU A 279 -17.69 -29.31 -2.62
C LEU A 279 -17.10 -28.20 -1.74
N GLY A 280 -15.82 -28.26 -1.43
CA GLY A 280 -15.07 -27.10 -0.99
C GLY A 280 -14.99 -26.16 -2.17
N GLY A 281 -15.23 -24.86 -1.95
CA GLY A 281 -14.90 -23.85 -2.95
C GLY A 281 -13.43 -23.99 -3.38
N SER A 282 -13.07 -23.31 -4.48
CA SER A 282 -11.70 -23.24 -4.99
C SER A 282 -10.66 -23.24 -3.86
N PRO A 283 -9.48 -23.88 -4.03
CA PRO A 283 -8.42 -23.96 -3.02
C PRO A 283 -7.91 -22.60 -2.50
N GLU A 284 -8.46 -21.49 -2.98
CA GLU A 284 -8.35 -20.16 -2.37
C GLU A 284 -8.99 -20.03 -0.97
N SER A 285 -9.88 -20.95 -0.56
CA SER A 285 -10.51 -20.88 0.77
C SER A 285 -9.58 -21.29 1.93
N ASP A 286 -8.52 -22.05 1.68
CA ASP A 286 -7.47 -22.31 2.70
C ASP A 286 -6.61 -21.06 2.97
N GLY A 287 -6.76 -20.01 2.15
CA GLY A 287 -6.07 -18.71 2.30
C GLY A 287 -6.91 -17.59 2.89
N ALA A 288 -8.22 -17.79 3.14
CA ALA A 288 -9.07 -16.73 3.71
C ALA A 288 -8.67 -16.39 5.16
N GLY A 289 -8.24 -17.39 5.95
CA GLY A 289 -7.75 -17.19 7.32
C GLY A 289 -6.37 -16.51 7.41
N ASP A 290 -5.55 -16.63 6.35
CA ASP A 290 -4.24 -16.00 6.24
C ASP A 290 -4.33 -14.52 5.84
N GLN A 291 -5.36 -14.14 5.08
CA GLN A 291 -5.59 -12.74 4.68
C GLN A 291 -5.94 -11.82 5.86
N VAL A 292 -6.58 -12.33 6.90
CA VAL A 292 -7.01 -11.52 8.07
C VAL A 292 -5.89 -11.40 9.13
N GLY A 293 -4.84 -12.23 9.06
CA GLY A 293 -3.77 -12.26 10.07
C GLY A 293 -4.26 -12.73 11.45
N THR A 294 -3.36 -12.88 12.44
CA THR A 294 -3.76 -13.39 13.77
C THR A 294 -4.30 -12.26 14.67
N PRO A 295 -5.40 -12.50 15.43
CA PRO A 295 -5.99 -11.49 16.32
C PRO A 295 -4.98 -10.87 17.28
N VAL A 296 -4.06 -11.68 17.81
CA VAL A 296 -3.02 -11.24 18.74
C VAL A 296 -2.01 -10.31 18.05
N LYS A 297 -1.58 -10.62 16.83
CA LYS A 297 -0.65 -9.74 16.09
C LYS A 297 -1.33 -8.41 15.75
N ALA A 298 -2.58 -8.44 15.31
CA ALA A 298 -3.35 -7.24 14.99
C ALA A 298 -3.54 -6.35 16.25
N ALA A 299 -3.94 -6.95 17.36
CA ALA A 299 -4.10 -6.28 18.65
C ALA A 299 -2.81 -5.61 19.14
N LEU A 300 -1.70 -6.36 19.13
CA LEU A 300 -0.40 -5.84 19.59
C LEU A 300 0.10 -4.73 18.68
N SER A 301 -0.09 -4.86 17.36
CA SER A 301 0.23 -3.82 16.39
C SER A 301 -0.56 -2.55 16.68
N SER A 302 -1.90 -2.63 16.77
CA SER A 302 -2.76 -1.48 17.07
C SER A 302 -2.41 -0.80 18.40
N PHE A 303 -2.16 -1.59 19.45
CA PHE A 303 -1.69 -1.09 20.74
C PHE A 303 -0.39 -0.27 20.59
N CYS A 304 0.63 -0.84 19.93
CA CYS A 304 1.94 -0.22 19.79
C CYS A 304 1.88 1.05 18.95
N PHE A 305 1.16 1.04 17.83
CA PHE A 305 1.03 2.22 16.97
C PHE A 305 0.25 3.33 17.66
N PHE A 306 -0.85 3.02 18.35
CA PHE A 306 -1.57 3.99 19.17
C PHE A 306 -0.67 4.60 20.24
N ALA A 307 0.00 3.75 21.03
CA ALA A 307 0.88 4.19 22.11
C ALA A 307 2.01 5.08 21.59
N ALA A 308 2.62 4.71 20.45
CA ALA A 308 3.64 5.50 19.80
C ALA A 308 3.12 6.87 19.36
N GLY A 309 1.91 6.95 18.77
CA GLY A 309 1.30 8.22 18.39
C GLY A 309 0.95 9.10 19.60
N ALA A 310 0.33 8.49 20.61
CA ALA A 310 -0.09 9.17 21.84
C ALA A 310 1.08 9.66 22.71
N PHE A 311 2.29 9.14 22.50
CA PHE A 311 3.48 9.60 23.20
C PHE A 311 3.95 10.99 22.77
N PHE A 312 3.79 11.33 21.48
CA PHE A 312 4.33 12.57 20.90
C PHE A 312 3.83 13.86 21.58
N PRO A 313 2.53 14.02 21.90
CA PRO A 313 2.03 15.17 22.65
C PRO A 313 2.65 15.33 24.05
N LEU A 314 3.21 14.26 24.64
CA LEU A 314 3.76 14.26 26.01
C LEU A 314 5.21 14.74 26.07
N ILE A 315 5.94 14.70 24.95
CA ILE A 315 7.36 15.07 24.86
C ILE A 315 7.68 16.41 25.54
N PRO A 316 6.99 17.54 25.25
CA PRO A 316 7.33 18.81 25.90
C PRO A 316 7.13 18.78 27.42
N TYR A 317 6.11 18.09 27.91
CA TYR A 317 5.84 17.96 29.35
C TYR A 317 6.88 17.07 30.04
N LEU A 318 7.34 16.01 29.37
CA LEU A 318 8.46 15.17 29.85
C LEU A 318 9.79 15.93 29.91
N LEU A 319 9.98 16.91 29.02
CA LEU A 319 11.15 17.81 29.03
C LEU A 319 11.01 18.96 30.06
N GLY A 320 9.95 18.97 30.87
CA GLY A 320 9.72 19.98 31.89
C GLY A 320 9.20 21.32 31.36
N MET A 321 8.70 21.36 30.12
CA MET A 321 8.07 22.57 29.60
C MET A 321 6.72 22.81 30.26
N THR A 322 6.37 24.08 30.44
CA THR A 322 5.12 24.49 31.11
C THR A 322 4.33 25.50 30.29
N SER A 323 3.08 25.72 30.72
CA SER A 323 2.23 26.82 30.22
C SER A 323 2.02 26.76 28.70
N LEU A 324 1.80 27.91 28.06
CA LEU A 324 1.56 28.02 26.63
C LEU A 324 2.70 27.44 25.78
N ALA A 325 3.94 27.50 26.26
CA ALA A 325 5.09 26.96 25.54
C ALA A 325 4.98 25.44 25.34
N ALA A 326 4.57 24.69 26.38
CA ALA A 326 4.36 23.25 26.27
C ALA A 326 3.25 22.90 25.27
N ILE A 327 2.14 23.65 25.29
CA ILE A 327 1.01 23.48 24.37
C ILE A 327 1.45 23.70 22.92
N VAL A 328 2.16 24.80 22.64
CA VAL A 328 2.61 25.13 21.28
C VAL A 328 3.60 24.08 20.77
N VAL A 329 4.55 23.65 21.59
CA VAL A 329 5.52 22.61 21.18
C VAL A 329 4.83 21.27 20.96
N ALA A 330 3.87 20.88 21.81
CA ALA A 330 3.07 19.66 21.61
C ALA A 330 2.30 19.72 20.29
N ALA A 331 1.63 20.84 20.01
CA ALA A 331 0.91 21.06 18.78
C ALA A 331 1.85 20.96 17.56
N VAL A 332 3.02 21.62 17.58
CA VAL A 332 3.99 21.56 16.48
C VAL A 332 4.50 20.15 16.23
N ILE A 333 4.90 19.42 17.28
CA ILE A 333 5.38 18.04 17.18
C ILE A 333 4.30 17.15 16.54
N VAL A 334 3.07 17.24 17.04
CA VAL A 334 1.95 16.45 16.52
C VAL A 334 1.57 16.90 15.11
N GLY A 335 1.59 18.20 14.81
CA GLY A 335 1.27 18.72 13.49
C GLY A 335 2.23 18.23 12.43
N VAL A 336 3.53 18.19 12.72
CA VAL A 336 4.54 17.58 11.83
C VAL A 336 4.25 16.09 11.65
N ALA A 337 3.92 15.38 12.72
CA ALA A 337 3.56 13.96 12.64
C ALA A 337 2.30 13.71 11.81
N LEU A 338 1.25 14.53 11.96
CA LEU A 338 -0.01 14.44 11.19
C LEU A 338 0.21 14.76 9.70
N LEU A 339 1.03 15.76 9.39
CA LEU A 339 1.41 16.08 8.02
C LEU A 339 2.18 14.92 7.38
N PHE A 340 3.09 14.31 8.14
CA PHE A 340 3.86 13.15 7.69
C PHE A 340 2.96 11.94 7.46
N THR A 341 2.16 11.52 8.45
CA THR A 341 1.28 10.35 8.32
C THR A 341 0.21 10.56 7.24
N GLY A 342 -0.41 11.75 7.16
CA GLY A 342 -1.37 12.07 6.12
C GLY A 342 -0.74 12.10 4.71
N GLY A 343 0.50 12.55 4.59
CA GLY A 343 1.28 12.48 3.36
C GLY A 343 1.57 11.03 2.93
N VAL A 344 2.00 10.19 3.88
CA VAL A 344 2.23 8.76 3.68
C VAL A 344 0.94 8.06 3.22
N VAL A 345 -0.21 8.34 3.86
CA VAL A 345 -1.52 7.83 3.43
C VAL A 345 -1.82 8.26 2.00
N GLY A 346 -1.58 9.53 1.65
CA GLY A 346 -1.76 10.03 0.29
C GLY A 346 -0.96 9.21 -0.74
N ILE A 347 0.34 9.02 -0.48
CA ILE A 347 1.23 8.21 -1.34
C ILE A 347 0.68 6.81 -1.54
N LEU A 348 0.30 6.16 -0.43
CA LEU A 348 -0.13 4.76 -0.44
C LEU A 348 -1.51 4.57 -1.09
N SER A 349 -2.39 5.56 -0.98
CA SER A 349 -3.70 5.56 -1.64
C SER A 349 -3.63 5.96 -3.12
N GLY A 350 -2.46 6.24 -3.69
CA GLY A 350 -2.39 6.72 -5.08
C GLY A 350 -2.94 8.14 -5.25
N GLN A 351 -3.06 8.92 -4.17
CA GLN A 351 -3.60 10.28 -4.16
C GLN A 351 -2.50 11.33 -3.92
N SER A 352 -2.74 12.58 -4.35
CA SER A 352 -1.79 13.66 -4.07
C SER A 352 -1.52 13.80 -2.54
N PRO A 353 -0.25 13.79 -2.08
CA PRO A 353 0.06 13.74 -0.65
C PRO A 353 -0.36 15.00 0.12
N ALA A 354 -0.17 16.18 -0.48
CA ALA A 354 -0.36 17.46 0.23
C ALA A 354 -1.81 17.71 0.69
N PRO A 355 -2.86 17.50 -0.13
CA PRO A 355 -4.25 17.63 0.34
C PRO A 355 -4.60 16.65 1.47
N ARG A 356 -4.03 15.44 1.45
CA ARG A 356 -4.29 14.42 2.47
C ARG A 356 -3.58 14.73 3.79
N ALA A 357 -2.34 15.21 3.72
CA ALA A 357 -1.60 15.76 4.86
C ALA A 357 -2.36 16.94 5.50
N LEU A 358 -2.83 17.89 4.68
CA LEU A 358 -3.57 19.06 5.16
C LEU A 358 -4.91 18.66 5.80
N ARG A 359 -5.67 17.76 5.17
CA ARG A 359 -6.90 17.21 5.75
C ARG A 359 -6.64 16.60 7.13
N GLN A 360 -5.56 15.83 7.25
CA GLN A 360 -5.21 15.16 8.51
C GLN A 360 -4.90 16.18 9.62
N LEU A 361 -4.14 17.22 9.29
CA LEU A 361 -3.82 18.32 10.18
C LEU A 361 -5.08 19.08 10.62
N ILE A 362 -5.97 19.42 9.68
CA ILE A 362 -7.21 20.17 9.96
C ILE A 362 -8.12 19.36 10.89
N VAL A 363 -8.32 18.07 10.61
CA VAL A 363 -9.17 17.21 11.46
C VAL A 363 -8.56 17.08 12.86
N GLY A 364 -7.25 16.83 12.95
CA GLY A 364 -6.56 16.67 14.23
C GLY A 364 -6.59 17.94 15.08
N TYR A 365 -6.27 19.09 14.50
CA TYR A 365 -6.33 20.38 15.18
C TYR A 365 -7.77 20.85 15.45
N GLY A 366 -8.74 20.44 14.63
CA GLY A 366 -10.15 20.68 14.90
C GLY A 366 -10.57 20.01 16.21
N ALA A 367 -10.26 18.71 16.38
CA ALA A 367 -10.55 17.97 17.61
C ALA A 367 -9.82 18.55 18.84
N ALA A 368 -8.53 18.87 18.68
CA ALA A 368 -7.74 19.49 19.74
C ALA A 368 -8.22 20.91 20.10
N GLY A 369 -8.67 21.68 19.11
CA GLY A 369 -9.23 23.02 19.32
C GLY A 369 -10.53 22.96 20.11
N VAL A 370 -11.44 22.03 19.79
CA VAL A 370 -12.69 21.84 20.54
C VAL A 370 -12.42 21.49 22.00
N THR A 371 -11.52 20.54 22.26
CA THR A 371 -11.18 20.12 23.63
C THR A 371 -10.45 21.21 24.41
N TYR A 372 -9.54 21.95 23.77
CA TYR A 372 -8.90 23.13 24.36
C TYR A 372 -9.93 24.19 24.78
N LEU A 373 -10.89 24.51 23.90
CA LEU A 373 -11.95 25.47 24.20
C LEU A 373 -12.83 25.01 25.37
N LEU A 374 -13.19 23.73 25.41
CA LEU A 374 -13.93 23.16 26.53
C LEU A 374 -13.15 23.25 27.85
N GLY A 375 -11.86 22.90 27.82
CA GLY A 375 -10.97 23.02 28.98
C GLY A 375 -10.86 24.45 29.49
N TRP A 376 -10.67 25.40 28.57
CA TRP A 376 -10.64 26.82 28.89
C TRP A 376 -11.96 27.30 29.53
N LEU A 377 -13.11 26.91 28.95
CA LEU A 377 -14.43 27.26 29.51
C LEU A 377 -14.63 26.69 30.92
N PHE A 378 -14.27 25.43 31.16
CA PHE A 378 -14.36 24.83 32.50
C PHE A 378 -13.38 25.43 33.51
N GLY A 379 -12.17 25.78 33.07
CA GLY A 379 -11.20 26.49 33.91
C GLY A 379 -11.73 27.84 34.37
N THR A 380 -12.50 28.55 33.53
CA THR A 380 -13.11 29.84 33.89
C THR A 380 -14.35 29.73 34.79
N SER A 381 -15.03 28.58 34.83
CA SER A 381 -16.28 28.41 35.59
C SER A 381 -16.11 27.72 36.95
N ILE A 382 -15.00 27.01 37.15
CA ILE A 382 -14.70 26.28 38.40
C ILE A 382 -13.72 27.07 39.31
N ALA A 383 -13.03 28.08 38.76
CA ALA A 383 -12.06 28.92 39.47
C ALA A 383 -12.67 30.02 40.34
#